data_AF-A0A315DN55-F1
#
_entry.id   AF-A0A315DN55-F1
#
_cell.length_a   1.000
_cell.length_b   1.000
_cell.length_c   1.000
_cell.angle_alpha   90.00
_cell.angle_beta   90.00
_cell.angle_gamma   90.00
#
_symmetry.space_group_name_H-M   'P 1'
#
loop_
_entity.id
_entity.type
_entity.pdbx_description
1 polymer ?
#
loop_
_entity_poly.entity_id
_entity_poly.type
_entity_poly.pdbx_seq_one_letter_code
_entity_poly.pdbx_strand_id
1 'polypeptide(L)'
;MTMPTFLQPPKPGRPKRNPIDVLRTKVWFYAVKARSGLPSAYAIELAIEPSIVKHKEAGVVRPRKWDGYQTGLRVPRRMVGKPYSVDIADQNYPGTASYFDSPIWAVLRGDQLNQRWIDDQLKALAPAITDLLMVSAPPMLQAIPQPDRFQKFDEKTAYRLAEIGTFEALVALILLVKKSELISSQELRELALNAYHHCQSWVKVLPEIAPIALDLFHEIDLKCKHWIYPSPEWRMEVVIFSREINR
;
A
#
# COMPACT_ATOMS: atom_id res chain seq x y z
N MET A 1 61.68 14.78 3.44
CA MET A 1 60.78 13.62 3.49
C MET A 1 59.36 14.12 3.67
N THR A 2 58.56 14.12 2.61
CA THR A 2 57.14 14.51 2.62
C THR A 2 56.29 13.26 2.75
N MET A 3 55.49 13.16 3.81
CA MET A 3 54.55 12.05 4.01
C MET A 3 53.43 12.13 2.97
N PRO A 4 53.01 11.00 2.36
CA PRO A 4 51.91 11.00 1.41
C PRO A 4 50.58 11.26 2.14
N THR A 5 49.86 12.27 1.69
CA THR A 5 48.49 12.57 2.13
C THR A 5 47.55 11.48 1.60
N PHE A 6 47.00 10.67 2.50
CA PHE A 6 45.96 9.72 2.15
C PHE A 6 44.66 10.47 1.85
N LEU A 7 44.17 10.37 0.61
CA LEU A 7 42.85 10.86 0.20
C LEU A 7 41.78 10.11 1.00
N GLN A 8 41.06 10.82 1.87
CA GLN A 8 39.90 10.25 2.54
C GLN A 8 38.84 9.85 1.48
N PRO A 9 38.21 8.67 1.60
CA PRO A 9 37.15 8.28 0.68
C PRO A 9 36.01 9.30 0.73
N PRO A 10 35.37 9.61 -0.40
CA PRO A 10 34.29 10.59 -0.44
C PRO A 10 33.19 10.19 0.54
N LYS A 11 32.66 11.17 1.28
CA LYS A 11 31.56 10.95 2.23
C LYS A 11 30.44 10.20 1.49
N PRO A 12 29.93 9.09 2.04
CA PRO A 12 28.86 8.34 1.38
C PRO A 12 27.68 9.28 1.13
N GLY A 13 27.22 9.30 -0.12
CA GLY A 13 26.07 10.10 -0.53
C GLY A 13 24.83 9.72 0.28
N ARG A 14 23.81 10.59 0.26
CA ARG A 14 22.52 10.31 0.94
C ARG A 14 22.01 8.92 0.50
N PRO A 15 21.64 8.03 1.44
CA PRO A 15 21.11 6.72 1.09
C PRO A 15 19.98 6.83 0.07
N LYS A 16 20.00 5.94 -0.94
CA LYS A 16 18.90 5.87 -1.90
C LYS A 16 17.59 5.63 -1.13
N ARG A 17 16.54 6.35 -1.50
CA ARG A 17 15.21 6.16 -0.90
C ARG A 17 14.73 4.75 -1.20
N ASN A 18 14.02 4.13 -0.25
CA ASN A 18 13.39 2.84 -0.49
C ASN A 18 12.34 3.00 -1.62
N PRO A 19 12.43 2.23 -2.72
CA PRO A 19 11.46 2.28 -3.82
C PRO A 19 10.00 2.12 -3.34
N ILE A 20 9.76 1.30 -2.32
CA ILE A 20 8.42 1.09 -1.76
C ILE A 20 7.89 2.35 -1.06
N ASP A 21 8.76 3.14 -0.42
CA ASP A 21 8.35 4.43 0.17
C ASP A 21 7.97 5.46 -0.90
N VAL A 22 8.63 5.39 -2.06
CA VAL A 22 8.32 6.22 -3.22
C VAL A 22 6.96 5.83 -3.78
N LEU A 23 6.73 4.53 -4.03
CA LEU A 23 5.44 4.02 -4.51
C LEU A 23 4.30 4.35 -3.53
N ARG A 24 4.48 4.07 -2.24
CA ARG A 24 3.55 4.45 -1.16
C ARG A 24 3.15 5.92 -1.23
N THR A 25 4.14 6.80 -1.41
CA THR A 25 3.88 8.24 -1.49
C THR A 25 3.10 8.61 -2.75
N LYS A 26 3.40 7.99 -3.90
CA LYS A 26 2.66 8.24 -5.15
C LYS A 26 1.21 7.78 -5.05
N VAL A 27 0.97 6.58 -4.51
CA VAL A 27 -0.40 6.05 -4.30
C VAL A 27 -1.20 6.98 -3.38
N TRP A 28 -0.64 7.36 -2.24
CA TRP A 28 -1.27 8.33 -1.35
C TRP A 28 -1.53 9.69 -2.02
N PHE A 29 -0.56 10.22 -2.77
CA PHE A 29 -0.74 11.49 -3.48
C PHE A 29 -1.91 11.43 -4.46
N TYR A 30 -2.03 10.35 -5.24
CA TYR A 30 -3.15 10.21 -6.18
C TYR A 30 -4.49 10.00 -5.48
N ALA A 31 -4.53 9.38 -4.30
CA ALA A 31 -5.72 9.38 -3.44
C ALA A 31 -6.11 10.80 -3.00
N VAL A 32 -5.15 11.62 -2.55
CA VAL A 32 -5.44 13.03 -2.22
C VAL A 32 -5.92 13.81 -3.44
N LYS A 33 -5.30 13.59 -4.60
CA LYS A 33 -5.71 14.25 -5.85
C LYS A 33 -7.14 13.88 -6.25
N ALA A 34 -7.48 12.59 -6.22
CA ALA A 34 -8.81 12.11 -6.55
C ALA A 34 -9.87 12.66 -5.58
N ARG A 35 -9.59 12.63 -4.27
CA ARG A 35 -10.52 13.11 -3.23
C ARG A 35 -10.70 14.61 -3.23
N SER A 36 -9.65 15.36 -3.51
CA SER A 36 -9.72 16.83 -3.55
C SER A 36 -10.38 17.38 -4.81
N GLY A 37 -10.41 16.61 -5.91
CA GLY A 37 -10.85 17.09 -7.22
C GLY A 37 -9.94 18.17 -7.81
N LEU A 38 -8.79 18.45 -7.20
CA LEU A 38 -7.90 19.52 -7.62
C LEU A 38 -7.00 19.07 -8.77
N PRO A 39 -6.76 19.93 -9.78
CA PRO A 39 -6.14 19.50 -11.04
C PRO A 39 -4.64 19.22 -10.91
N SER A 40 -3.95 19.79 -9.92
CA SER A 40 -2.50 19.75 -9.81
C SER A 40 -1.99 19.71 -8.36
N ALA A 41 -0.75 19.23 -8.19
CA ALA A 41 -0.04 19.30 -6.92
C ALA A 41 0.07 20.74 -6.37
N TYR A 42 0.19 21.73 -7.26
CA TYR A 42 0.19 23.14 -6.86
C TYR A 42 -1.14 23.58 -6.27
N ALA A 43 -2.26 23.22 -6.90
CA ALA A 43 -3.58 23.53 -6.38
C ALA A 43 -3.83 22.88 -5.02
N ILE A 44 -3.37 21.62 -4.84
CA ILE A 44 -3.42 20.92 -3.56
C ILE A 44 -2.57 21.63 -2.50
N GLU A 45 -1.33 22.01 -2.83
CA GLU A 45 -0.44 22.76 -1.92
C GLU A 45 -1.07 24.08 -1.47
N LEU A 46 -1.70 24.82 -2.39
CA LEU A 46 -2.37 26.08 -2.09
C LEU A 46 -3.61 25.90 -1.20
N ALA A 47 -4.38 24.83 -1.42
CA ALA A 47 -5.58 24.54 -0.66
C ALA A 47 -5.27 24.08 0.78
N ILE A 48 -4.27 23.21 0.96
CA ILE A 48 -4.00 22.56 2.25
C ILE A 48 -2.97 23.33 3.07
N GLU A 49 -1.99 23.98 2.44
CA GLU A 49 -0.90 24.68 3.12
C GLU A 49 -0.68 26.09 2.52
N PRO A 50 -1.68 26.99 2.50
CA PRO A 50 -1.54 28.30 1.85
C PRO A 50 -0.40 29.14 2.45
N SER A 51 -0.10 28.97 3.74
CA SER A 51 0.92 29.74 4.47
C SER A 51 2.35 29.52 3.98
N ILE A 52 2.63 28.41 3.27
CA ILE A 52 3.98 28.14 2.73
C ILE A 52 4.18 28.72 1.33
N VAL A 53 3.11 29.21 0.70
CA VAL A 53 3.13 29.89 -0.61
C VAL A 53 3.29 31.38 -0.37
N LYS A 54 4.38 31.97 -0.86
CA LYS A 54 4.68 33.40 -0.67
C LYS A 54 4.55 34.15 -1.99
N HIS A 55 3.69 35.15 -2.01
CA HIS A 55 3.61 36.11 -3.10
C HIS A 55 4.66 37.21 -2.89
N LYS A 56 5.55 37.42 -3.86
CA LYS A 56 6.52 38.52 -3.89
C LYS A 56 6.33 39.33 -5.18
N GLU A 57 6.89 40.54 -5.21
CA GLU A 57 6.84 41.40 -6.42
C GLU A 57 7.39 40.71 -7.68
N ALA A 58 8.37 39.82 -7.53
CA ALA A 58 8.96 39.03 -8.62
C ALA A 58 8.23 37.70 -8.93
N GLY A 59 7.05 37.46 -8.33
CA GLY A 59 6.23 36.27 -8.56
C GLY A 59 6.02 35.38 -7.33
N VAL A 60 5.52 34.16 -7.57
CA VAL A 60 5.17 33.19 -6.51
C VAL A 60 6.38 32.34 -6.13
N VAL A 61 6.80 32.42 -4.88
CA VAL A 61 7.82 31.53 -4.30
C VAL A 61 7.13 30.46 -3.47
N ARG A 62 7.29 29.19 -3.88
CA ARG A 62 6.70 28.04 -3.19
C ARG A 62 7.69 26.87 -3.06
N PRO A 63 7.55 26.03 -2.02
CA PRO A 63 8.50 24.96 -1.73
C PRO A 63 8.39 23.71 -2.61
N ARG A 64 7.36 23.62 -3.47
CA ARG A 64 7.09 22.47 -4.36
C ARG A 64 7.04 21.14 -3.61
N LYS A 65 6.45 21.18 -2.41
CA LYS A 65 6.39 20.04 -1.50
C LYS A 65 5.53 18.94 -2.10
N TRP A 66 4.36 19.33 -2.60
CA TRP A 66 3.38 18.41 -3.20
C TRP A 66 3.80 17.89 -4.57
N ASP A 67 4.50 18.68 -5.39
CA ASP A 67 5.11 18.18 -6.62
C ASP A 67 6.17 17.12 -6.31
N GLY A 68 6.90 17.31 -5.21
CA GLY A 68 7.83 16.33 -4.68
C GLY A 68 7.14 15.02 -4.27
N TYR A 69 5.92 15.07 -3.73
CA TYR A 69 5.14 13.86 -3.42
C TYR A 69 4.63 13.18 -4.70
N GLN A 70 4.09 13.95 -5.65
CA GLN A 70 3.62 13.43 -6.94
C GLN A 70 4.73 12.68 -7.70
N THR A 71 5.93 13.24 -7.73
CA THR A 71 7.10 12.68 -8.43
C THR A 71 7.85 11.64 -7.60
N GLY A 72 7.53 11.47 -6.31
CA GLY A 72 8.28 10.60 -5.41
C GLY A 72 9.65 11.14 -4.97
N LEU A 73 9.98 12.39 -5.32
CA LEU A 73 11.18 13.09 -4.86
C LEU A 73 11.12 13.45 -3.36
N ARG A 74 9.94 13.40 -2.75
CA ARG A 74 9.73 13.55 -1.31
C ARG A 74 8.88 12.40 -0.79
N VAL A 75 9.08 12.05 0.47
CA VAL A 75 8.27 11.09 1.22
C VAL A 75 7.84 11.79 2.52
N PRO A 76 6.55 11.77 2.90
CA PRO A 76 6.10 12.28 4.18
C PRO A 76 6.87 11.62 5.34
N ARG A 77 7.31 12.42 6.31
CA ARG A 77 7.98 11.93 7.52
C ARG A 77 7.40 12.66 8.73
N ARG A 78 7.13 11.92 9.80
CA ARG A 78 6.82 12.53 11.10
C ARG A 78 8.09 13.18 11.64
N MET A 79 8.01 14.47 11.98
CA MET A 79 9.10 15.24 12.56
C MET A 79 8.58 15.96 13.80
N VAL A 80 9.34 15.88 14.89
CA VAL A 80 8.96 16.54 16.15
C VAL A 80 8.77 18.04 15.92
N GLY A 81 7.66 18.58 16.40
CA GLY A 81 7.32 20.01 16.27
C GLY A 81 6.90 20.46 14.87
N LYS A 82 6.65 19.54 13.92
CA LYS A 82 6.15 19.89 12.58
C LYS A 82 4.85 19.15 12.25
N PRO A 83 3.89 19.83 11.61
CA PRO A 83 2.71 19.18 11.06
C PRO A 83 3.09 18.03 10.10
N TYR A 84 2.41 16.90 10.22
CA TYR A 84 2.65 15.74 9.38
C TYR A 84 1.74 15.77 8.14
N SER A 85 2.33 15.78 6.94
CA SER A 85 1.59 16.01 5.70
C SER A 85 0.44 15.04 5.45
N VAL A 86 0.54 13.79 5.91
CA VAL A 86 -0.55 12.81 5.75
C VAL A 86 -1.73 13.19 6.63
N ASP A 87 -1.49 13.54 7.90
CA ASP A 87 -2.56 14.00 8.81
C ASP A 87 -3.22 15.28 8.29
N ILE A 88 -2.46 16.24 7.77
CA ILE A 88 -3.03 17.48 7.21
C ILE A 88 -3.87 17.17 5.96
N ALA A 89 -3.41 16.27 5.09
CA ALA A 89 -4.16 15.88 3.91
C ALA A 89 -5.46 15.18 4.27
N ASP A 90 -5.42 14.28 5.26
CA ASP A 90 -6.60 13.54 5.72
C ASP A 90 -7.62 14.44 6.42
N GLN A 91 -7.16 15.45 7.18
CA GLN A 91 -8.05 16.46 7.77
C GLN A 91 -8.82 17.27 6.73
N ASN A 92 -8.20 17.57 5.58
CA ASN A 92 -8.84 18.32 4.49
C ASN A 92 -9.63 17.40 3.55
N TYR A 93 -9.16 16.17 3.36
CA TYR A 93 -9.70 15.17 2.46
C TYR A 93 -9.74 13.80 3.17
N PRO A 94 -10.80 13.54 3.95
CA PRO A 94 -10.89 12.37 4.82
C PRO A 94 -10.74 11.03 4.08
N GLY A 95 -10.05 10.09 4.74
CA GLY A 95 -9.80 8.76 4.23
C GLY A 95 -8.58 8.65 3.31
N THR A 96 -7.81 9.71 3.13
CA THR A 96 -6.57 9.64 2.34
C THR A 96 -5.42 9.02 3.14
N ALA A 97 -5.42 9.12 4.47
CA ALA A 97 -4.40 8.51 5.31
C ALA A 97 -4.34 6.98 5.17
N SER A 98 -5.48 6.31 4.96
CA SER A 98 -5.56 4.84 4.82
C SER A 98 -4.69 4.30 3.68
N TYR A 99 -4.47 5.08 2.61
CA TYR A 99 -3.58 4.70 1.52
C TYR A 99 -2.11 4.73 1.93
N PHE A 100 -1.70 5.70 2.74
CA PHE A 100 -0.30 5.83 3.18
C PHE A 100 0.03 4.87 4.34
N ASP A 101 -0.89 4.71 5.27
CA ASP A 101 -0.70 3.89 6.47
C ASP A 101 -1.11 2.42 6.26
N SER A 102 -1.51 2.06 5.04
CA SER A 102 -1.92 0.70 4.69
C SER A 102 -0.87 -0.37 5.04
N PRO A 103 -1.30 -1.52 5.59
CA PRO A 103 -0.40 -2.62 5.95
C PRO A 103 0.27 -3.28 4.73
N ILE A 104 -0.22 -3.07 3.51
CA ILE A 104 0.40 -3.60 2.28
C ILE A 104 1.86 -3.16 2.16
N TRP A 105 2.21 -1.97 2.63
CA TRP A 105 3.56 -1.44 2.51
C TRP A 105 4.58 -2.25 3.34
N ALA A 106 4.17 -2.84 4.45
CA ALA A 106 5.03 -3.70 5.25
C ALA A 106 5.32 -5.03 4.51
N VAL A 107 4.30 -5.59 3.86
CA VAL A 107 4.44 -6.76 2.99
C VAL A 107 5.40 -6.47 1.84
N LEU A 108 5.20 -5.36 1.12
CA LEU A 108 6.02 -5.03 -0.05
C LEU A 108 7.47 -4.67 0.28
N ARG A 109 7.72 -4.07 1.45
CA ARG A 109 9.09 -3.85 1.94
C ARG A 109 9.82 -5.14 2.30
N GLY A 110 9.08 -6.24 2.51
CA GLY A 110 9.63 -7.50 3.02
C GLY A 110 9.94 -7.42 4.51
N ASP A 111 9.15 -6.65 5.26
CA ASP A 111 9.28 -6.57 6.72
C ASP A 111 9.03 -7.98 7.33
N GLN A 112 9.60 -8.26 8.50
CA GLN A 112 9.37 -9.51 9.22
C GLN A 112 7.99 -9.44 9.90
N LEU A 113 7.04 -10.20 9.38
CA LEU A 113 5.64 -10.20 9.82
C LEU A 113 5.29 -11.56 10.42
N ASN A 114 4.42 -11.57 11.44
CA ASN A 114 3.88 -12.80 12.02
C ASN A 114 2.38 -12.90 11.77
N GLN A 115 1.82 -14.11 11.98
CA GLN A 115 0.42 -14.38 11.70
C GLN A 115 -0.52 -13.48 12.50
N ARG A 116 -0.22 -13.25 13.80
CA ARG A 116 -1.05 -12.41 14.66
C ARG A 116 -1.16 -10.99 14.12
N TRP A 117 -0.05 -10.40 13.67
CA TRP A 117 -0.06 -9.08 13.06
C TRP A 117 -0.96 -9.04 11.82
N ILE A 118 -0.85 -10.03 10.93
CA ILE A 118 -1.69 -10.11 9.73
C ILE A 118 -3.18 -10.21 10.11
N ASP A 119 -3.51 -11.05 11.08
CA ASP A 119 -4.87 -11.25 11.57
C ASP A 119 -5.44 -9.96 12.17
N ASP A 120 -4.65 -9.24 12.96
CA ASP A 120 -5.05 -7.94 13.52
C ASP A 120 -5.27 -6.89 12.42
N GLN A 121 -4.44 -6.88 11.36
CA GLN A 121 -4.64 -5.98 10.21
C GLN A 121 -5.91 -6.31 9.43
N LEU A 122 -6.17 -7.59 9.16
CA LEU A 122 -7.39 -8.02 8.45
C LEU A 122 -8.67 -7.66 9.22
N LYS A 123 -8.63 -7.75 10.56
CA LYS A 123 -9.74 -7.36 11.45
C LYS A 123 -10.00 -5.86 11.51
N ALA A 124 -9.00 -5.04 11.17
CA ALA A 124 -9.09 -3.59 11.22
C ALA A 124 -9.55 -2.95 9.90
N LEU A 125 -9.77 -3.75 8.85
CA LEU A 125 -10.27 -3.27 7.56
C LEU A 125 -11.75 -2.83 7.64
N ALA A 126 -12.25 -2.19 6.58
CA ALA A 126 -13.63 -1.75 6.52
C ALA A 126 -14.64 -2.91 6.73
N PRO A 127 -15.83 -2.62 7.31
CA PRO A 127 -16.86 -3.62 7.58
C PRO A 127 -17.21 -4.53 6.40
N ALA A 128 -17.30 -3.97 5.19
CA ALA A 128 -17.60 -4.73 3.98
C ALA A 128 -16.59 -5.86 3.68
N ILE A 129 -15.35 -5.73 4.16
CA ILE A 129 -14.31 -6.74 4.04
C ILE A 129 -14.36 -7.69 5.23
N THR A 130 -14.47 -7.17 6.46
CA THR A 130 -14.49 -8.01 7.66
C THR A 130 -15.70 -8.93 7.69
N ASP A 131 -16.86 -8.47 7.24
CA ASP A 131 -18.10 -9.27 7.15
C ASP A 131 -17.96 -10.44 6.17
N LEU A 132 -17.08 -10.31 5.17
CA LEU A 132 -16.73 -11.40 4.24
C LEU A 132 -15.62 -12.31 4.76
N LEU A 133 -14.81 -11.88 5.72
CA LEU A 133 -13.67 -12.68 6.20
C LEU A 133 -13.94 -13.36 7.54
N MET A 134 -14.93 -12.89 8.29
CA MET A 134 -15.16 -13.27 9.66
C MET A 134 -16.52 -13.94 9.83
N VAL A 135 -16.59 -14.92 10.74
CA VAL A 135 -17.85 -15.40 11.31
C VAL A 135 -17.99 -14.77 12.68
N SER A 136 -19.13 -14.12 12.92
CA SER A 136 -19.50 -13.65 14.25
C SER A 136 -19.55 -14.83 15.21
N ALA A 137 -18.99 -14.65 16.39
CA ALA A 137 -19.14 -15.66 17.42
C ALA A 137 -20.61 -15.89 17.81
N PRO A 138 -21.00 -17.14 18.12
CA PRO A 138 -22.27 -17.43 18.77
C PRO A 138 -22.48 -16.57 20.02
N PRO A 139 -23.71 -16.17 20.36
CA PRO A 139 -24.00 -15.30 21.51
C PRO A 139 -23.37 -15.79 22.82
N MET A 140 -23.30 -17.11 23.02
CA MET A 140 -22.71 -17.73 24.22
C MET A 140 -21.20 -17.51 24.37
N LEU A 141 -20.49 -17.19 23.28
CA LEU A 141 -19.04 -16.98 23.26
C LEU A 141 -18.66 -15.49 23.17
N GLN A 142 -19.65 -14.57 23.09
CA GLN A 142 -19.37 -13.13 22.98
C GLN A 142 -18.72 -12.52 24.23
N ALA A 143 -18.81 -13.20 25.38
CA ALA A 143 -18.12 -12.79 26.61
C ALA A 143 -16.60 -13.08 26.60
N ILE A 144 -16.09 -13.81 25.59
CA ILE A 144 -14.66 -14.11 25.43
C ILE A 144 -13.97 -12.96 24.69
N PRO A 145 -12.75 -12.54 25.10
CA PRO A 145 -11.97 -11.58 24.33
C PRO A 145 -11.67 -12.09 22.91
N GLN A 146 -12.02 -11.28 21.89
CA GLN A 146 -11.90 -11.61 20.45
C GLN A 146 -12.62 -12.90 20.04
N PRO A 147 -13.96 -12.93 20.11
CA PRO A 147 -14.70 -14.15 19.91
C PRO A 147 -14.85 -14.47 18.40
N ASP A 148 -14.75 -13.47 17.53
CA ASP A 148 -14.88 -13.62 16.08
C ASP A 148 -13.69 -14.36 15.46
N ARG A 149 -14.00 -15.26 14.54
CA ARG A 149 -13.02 -16.13 13.88
C ARG A 149 -13.03 -15.88 12.39
N PHE A 150 -11.87 -16.09 11.75
CA PHE A 150 -11.85 -16.14 10.29
C PHE A 150 -12.68 -17.33 9.82
N GLN A 151 -13.57 -17.08 8.85
CA GLN A 151 -14.24 -18.18 8.17
C GLN A 151 -13.28 -18.93 7.24
N LYS A 152 -13.69 -20.10 6.75
CA LYS A 152 -12.97 -20.75 5.67
C LYS A 152 -12.98 -19.81 4.47
N PHE A 153 -11.79 -19.44 3.99
CA PHE A 153 -11.66 -18.64 2.78
C PHE A 153 -11.78 -19.58 1.58
N ASP A 154 -12.95 -19.57 0.94
CA ASP A 154 -13.26 -20.38 -0.23
C ASP A 154 -13.33 -19.53 -1.50
N GLU A 155 -13.52 -20.19 -2.65
CA GLU A 155 -13.59 -19.55 -3.96
C GLU A 155 -14.69 -18.48 -4.05
N LYS A 156 -15.87 -18.76 -3.47
CA LYS A 156 -16.98 -17.81 -3.43
C LYS A 156 -16.60 -16.54 -2.65
N THR A 157 -15.97 -16.69 -1.49
CA THR A 157 -15.50 -15.57 -0.67
C THR A 157 -14.40 -14.79 -1.39
N ALA A 158 -13.49 -15.49 -2.05
CA ALA A 158 -12.40 -14.90 -2.82
C ALA A 158 -12.93 -14.03 -3.98
N TYR A 159 -13.89 -14.52 -4.76
CA TYR A 159 -14.52 -13.73 -5.83
C TYR A 159 -15.27 -12.51 -5.28
N ARG A 160 -16.08 -12.67 -4.24
CA ARG A 160 -16.83 -11.54 -3.65
C ARG A 160 -15.89 -10.47 -3.10
N LEU A 161 -14.79 -10.87 -2.46
CA LEU A 161 -13.77 -9.93 -1.98
C LEU A 161 -13.13 -9.16 -3.15
N ALA A 162 -12.83 -9.84 -4.26
CA ALA A 162 -12.27 -9.20 -5.44
C ALA A 162 -13.24 -8.21 -6.11
N GLU A 163 -14.54 -8.54 -6.13
CA GLU A 163 -15.61 -7.69 -6.69
C GLU A 163 -15.89 -6.43 -5.86
N ILE A 164 -15.48 -6.36 -4.58
CA ILE A 164 -15.54 -5.10 -3.83
C ILE A 164 -14.76 -4.01 -4.56
N GLY A 165 -13.65 -4.37 -5.21
CA GLY A 165 -12.95 -3.48 -6.13
C GLY A 165 -12.35 -2.23 -5.50
N THR A 166 -12.12 -2.23 -4.17
CA THR A 166 -11.49 -1.11 -3.45
C THR A 166 -10.01 -1.36 -3.21
N PHE A 167 -9.27 -0.29 -2.89
CA PHE A 167 -7.88 -0.43 -2.46
C PHE A 167 -7.75 -1.30 -1.20
N GLU A 168 -8.66 -1.21 -0.23
CA GLU A 168 -8.61 -2.10 0.95
C GLU A 168 -8.91 -3.57 0.61
N ALA A 169 -9.80 -3.85 -0.35
CA ALA A 169 -10.02 -5.23 -0.81
C ALA A 169 -8.76 -5.83 -1.44
N LEU A 170 -8.03 -5.03 -2.23
CA LEU A 170 -6.70 -5.40 -2.71
C LEU A 170 -5.74 -5.68 -1.54
N VAL A 171 -5.69 -4.79 -0.55
CA VAL A 171 -4.84 -4.96 0.65
C VAL A 171 -5.17 -6.27 1.38
N ALA A 172 -6.46 -6.58 1.57
CA ALA A 172 -6.91 -7.81 2.20
C ALA A 172 -6.38 -9.06 1.46
N LEU A 173 -6.48 -9.07 0.13
CA LEU A 173 -5.98 -10.17 -0.70
C LEU A 173 -4.47 -10.35 -0.53
N ILE A 174 -3.69 -9.27 -0.51
CA ILE A 174 -2.24 -9.35 -0.32
C ILE A 174 -1.87 -9.81 1.09
N LEU A 175 -2.64 -9.41 2.11
CA LEU A 175 -2.46 -9.93 3.46
C LEU A 175 -2.78 -11.43 3.55
N LEU A 176 -3.81 -11.90 2.84
CA LEU A 176 -4.14 -13.34 2.76
C LEU A 176 -3.06 -14.15 2.04
N VAL A 177 -2.47 -13.62 0.96
CA VAL A 177 -1.27 -14.21 0.33
C VAL A 177 -0.13 -14.30 1.34
N LYS A 178 0.12 -13.23 2.11
CA LYS A 178 1.21 -13.26 3.10
C LYS A 178 0.91 -14.24 4.24
N LYS A 179 -0.34 -14.32 4.69
CA LYS A 179 -0.78 -15.30 5.69
C LYS A 179 -0.55 -16.72 5.20
N SER A 180 -0.88 -17.00 3.93
CA SER A 180 -0.70 -18.31 3.31
C SER A 180 0.77 -18.75 3.34
N GLU A 181 1.72 -17.81 3.22
CA GLU A 181 3.16 -18.10 3.35
C GLU A 181 3.54 -18.53 4.76
N LEU A 182 3.01 -17.84 5.76
CA LEU A 182 3.35 -18.07 7.16
C LEU A 182 2.81 -19.41 7.68
N ILE A 183 1.66 -19.85 7.17
CA ILE A 183 1.02 -21.11 7.54
C ILE A 183 1.23 -22.23 6.52
N SER A 184 2.03 -21.98 5.48
CA SER A 184 2.30 -22.91 4.37
C SER A 184 1.03 -23.48 3.71
N SER A 185 -0.02 -22.67 3.57
CA SER A 185 -1.28 -23.07 2.94
C SER A 185 -1.26 -22.76 1.45
N GLN A 186 -1.16 -23.78 0.61
CA GLN A 186 -1.23 -23.66 -0.85
C GLN A 186 -2.64 -23.25 -1.32
N GLU A 187 -3.70 -23.89 -0.78
CA GLU A 187 -5.10 -23.59 -1.14
C GLU A 187 -5.42 -22.10 -0.91
N LEU A 188 -5.07 -21.55 0.26
CA LEU A 188 -5.28 -20.13 0.55
C LEU A 188 -4.47 -19.23 -0.40
N ARG A 189 -3.25 -19.63 -0.76
CA ARG A 189 -2.38 -18.87 -1.67
C ARG A 189 -3.02 -18.74 -3.04
N GLU A 190 -3.46 -19.86 -3.60
CA GLU A 190 -4.05 -19.93 -4.93
C GLU A 190 -5.34 -19.12 -5.00
N LEU A 191 -6.24 -19.29 -4.01
CA LEU A 191 -7.47 -18.51 -3.92
C LEU A 191 -7.20 -17.01 -3.82
N ALA A 192 -6.28 -16.59 -2.96
CA ALA A 192 -5.97 -15.17 -2.76
C ALA A 192 -5.28 -14.55 -3.98
N LEU A 193 -4.37 -15.26 -4.66
CA LEU A 193 -3.71 -14.77 -5.88
C LEU A 193 -4.66 -14.69 -7.07
N ASN A 194 -5.53 -15.68 -7.25
CA ASN A 194 -6.55 -15.65 -8.31
C ASN A 194 -7.52 -14.48 -8.11
N ALA A 195 -8.00 -14.30 -6.88
CA ALA A 195 -8.86 -13.17 -6.53
C ALA A 195 -8.13 -11.82 -6.65
N TYR A 196 -6.83 -11.75 -6.31
CA TYR A 196 -6.00 -10.57 -6.55
C TYR A 196 -5.98 -10.19 -8.03
N HIS A 197 -5.72 -11.14 -8.93
CA HIS A 197 -5.72 -10.87 -10.37
C HIS A 197 -7.10 -10.43 -10.88
N HIS A 198 -8.20 -10.97 -10.33
CA HIS A 198 -9.54 -10.48 -10.64
C HIS A 198 -9.76 -9.05 -10.14
N CYS A 199 -9.36 -8.77 -8.90
CA CYS A 199 -9.50 -7.47 -8.22
C CYS A 199 -8.80 -6.33 -8.97
N GLN A 200 -7.66 -6.60 -9.62
CA GLN A 200 -6.94 -5.61 -10.43
C GLN A 200 -7.82 -4.93 -11.48
N SER A 201 -8.75 -5.67 -12.10
CA SER A 201 -9.62 -5.14 -13.14
C SER A 201 -10.55 -4.03 -12.63
N TRP A 202 -10.97 -4.13 -11.36
CA TRP A 202 -11.78 -3.15 -10.65
C TRP A 202 -10.93 -2.01 -10.10
N VAL A 203 -9.79 -2.35 -9.49
CA VAL A 203 -8.93 -1.36 -8.81
C VAL A 203 -8.22 -0.44 -9.81
N LYS A 204 -7.86 -0.94 -11.00
CA LYS A 204 -7.14 -0.13 -12.01
C LYS A 204 -7.95 1.03 -12.57
N VAL A 205 -9.28 1.01 -12.46
CA VAL A 205 -10.15 2.08 -12.95
C VAL A 205 -10.50 3.11 -11.86
N LEU A 206 -10.10 2.87 -10.61
CA LEU A 206 -10.29 3.83 -9.53
C LEU A 206 -9.47 5.11 -9.82
N PRO A 207 -10.05 6.32 -9.74
CA PRO A 207 -9.33 7.56 -10.02
C PRO A 207 -8.04 7.75 -9.23
N GLU A 208 -8.02 7.28 -7.98
CA GLU A 208 -6.85 7.31 -7.09
C GLU A 208 -5.74 6.31 -7.43
N ILE A 209 -6.06 5.21 -8.14
CA ILE A 209 -5.10 4.15 -8.46
C ILE A 209 -4.72 4.14 -9.94
N ALA A 210 -5.63 4.49 -10.85
CA ALA A 210 -5.41 4.44 -12.29
C ALA A 210 -4.08 5.09 -12.76
N PRO A 211 -3.65 6.27 -12.23
CA PRO A 211 -2.39 6.89 -12.65
C PRO A 211 -1.12 6.14 -12.23
N ILE A 212 -1.25 5.15 -11.33
CA ILE A 212 -0.14 4.44 -10.70
C ILE A 212 -0.35 2.90 -10.68
N ALA A 213 -1.41 2.41 -11.31
CA ALA A 213 -1.83 1.02 -11.24
C ALA A 213 -0.75 0.05 -11.72
N LEU A 214 -0.07 0.37 -12.83
CA LEU A 214 0.99 -0.47 -13.38
C LEU A 214 2.18 -0.62 -12.43
N ASP A 215 2.70 0.49 -11.89
CA ASP A 215 3.80 0.47 -10.92
C ASP A 215 3.39 -0.31 -9.66
N LEU A 216 2.15 -0.12 -9.18
CA LEU A 216 1.63 -0.80 -7.99
C LEU A 216 1.52 -2.31 -8.20
N PHE A 217 0.87 -2.75 -9.28
CA PHE A 217 0.69 -4.17 -9.55
C PHE A 217 2.01 -4.86 -9.87
N HIS A 218 2.92 -4.19 -10.58
CA HIS A 218 4.25 -4.73 -10.83
C HIS A 218 5.00 -5.05 -9.52
N GLU A 219 5.02 -4.11 -8.57
CA GLU A 219 5.66 -4.33 -7.27
C GLU A 219 4.95 -5.41 -6.44
N ILE A 220 3.61 -5.50 -6.51
CA ILE A 220 2.87 -6.59 -5.87
C ILE A 220 3.22 -7.95 -6.49
N ASP A 221 3.20 -8.07 -7.82
CA ASP A 221 3.50 -9.31 -8.55
C ASP A 221 4.91 -9.82 -8.23
N LEU A 222 5.89 -8.92 -8.12
CA LEU A 222 7.27 -9.27 -7.74
C LEU A 222 7.38 -9.85 -6.33
N LYS A 223 6.51 -9.40 -5.41
CA LYS A 223 6.54 -9.81 -3.99
C LYS A 223 5.62 -10.98 -3.70
N CYS A 224 4.52 -11.12 -4.43
CA CYS A 224 3.45 -12.08 -4.20
C CYS A 224 3.49 -13.20 -5.26
N LYS A 225 4.53 -14.03 -5.23
CA LYS A 225 4.79 -15.04 -6.26
C LYS A 225 3.89 -16.28 -6.13
N HIS A 226 3.54 -16.94 -7.22
CA HIS A 226 2.88 -18.24 -7.18
C HIS A 226 3.86 -19.32 -6.69
N TRP A 227 3.32 -20.35 -6.05
CA TRP A 227 4.07 -21.57 -5.72
C TRP A 227 3.68 -22.67 -6.69
N ILE A 228 4.68 -23.32 -7.26
CA ILE A 228 4.51 -24.52 -8.09
C ILE A 228 5.33 -25.63 -7.45
N TYR A 229 4.76 -26.83 -7.39
CA TYR A 229 5.40 -28.01 -6.84
C TYR A 229 5.62 -29.04 -7.95
N PRO A 230 6.77 -29.03 -8.66
CA PRO A 230 7.08 -30.05 -9.66
C PRO A 230 7.14 -31.46 -9.07
N SER A 231 7.47 -31.55 -7.78
CA SER A 231 7.40 -32.76 -6.96
C SER A 231 7.07 -32.37 -5.51
N PRO A 232 6.61 -33.30 -4.65
CA PRO A 232 6.25 -32.99 -3.27
C PRO A 232 7.37 -32.33 -2.44
N GLU A 233 8.62 -32.65 -2.78
CA GLU A 233 9.82 -32.20 -2.06
C GLU A 233 10.34 -30.84 -2.57
N TRP A 234 9.89 -30.38 -3.75
CA TRP A 234 10.43 -29.20 -4.43
C TRP A 234 9.39 -28.12 -4.61
N ARG A 235 9.65 -26.92 -4.05
CA ARG A 235 8.86 -25.71 -4.28
C ARG A 235 9.61 -24.77 -5.23
N MET A 236 8.95 -24.36 -6.31
CA MET A 236 9.40 -23.28 -7.19
C MET A 236 8.51 -22.05 -7.01
N GLU A 237 9.11 -20.86 -7.11
CA GLU A 237 8.39 -19.60 -7.10
C GLU A 237 8.27 -19.05 -8.52
N VAL A 238 7.06 -18.69 -8.94
CA VAL A 238 6.79 -18.14 -10.26
C VAL A 238 6.12 -16.78 -10.14
N VAL A 239 6.62 -15.80 -10.89
CA VAL A 239 6.00 -14.48 -11.01
C VAL A 239 5.06 -14.50 -12.21
N ILE A 240 3.78 -14.18 -12.00
CA ILE A 240 2.84 -13.94 -13.09
C ILE A 240 2.58 -12.44 -13.12
N PHE A 241 3.07 -11.79 -14.18
CA PHE A 241 2.82 -10.37 -14.37
C PHE A 241 1.41 -10.15 -14.92
N SER A 242 0.75 -9.16 -14.32
CA SER A 242 -0.49 -8.59 -14.79
C SER A 242 -0.36 -8.18 -16.26
N ARG A 243 -1.09 -8.84 -17.17
CA ARG A 243 -1.04 -8.51 -18.60
C ARG A 243 -1.79 -7.19 -18.85
N GLU A 244 -1.17 -6.29 -19.61
CA GLU A 244 -1.90 -5.21 -20.27
C GLU A 244 -2.83 -5.82 -21.32
N ILE A 245 -4.12 -5.94 -21.00
CA ILE A 245 -5.14 -6.07 -22.03
C ILE A 245 -5.45 -4.65 -22.49
N ASN A 246 -4.65 -4.16 -23.45
CA ASN A 246 -5.03 -3.03 -24.28
C ASN A 246 -6.34 -3.44 -25.00
N ARG A 247 -7.45 -2.83 -24.62
CA ARG A 247 -8.68 -2.77 -25.44
C ARG A 247 -8.86 -1.36 -25.92
#